data_AF-A0A7D9KIY4-F1
#
_entry.id   AF-A0A7D9KIY4-F1
#
_cell.length_a   1.000
_cell.length_b   1.000
_cell.length_c   1.000
_cell.angle_alpha   90.00
_cell.angle_beta   90.00
_cell.angle_gamma   90.00
#
_symmetry.space_group_name_H-M   'P 1'
#
loop_
_entity.id
_entity.type
_entity.pdbx_description
1 polymer ?
#
loop_
_entity_poly.entity_id
_entity_poly.type
_entity_poly.pdbx_seq_one_letter_code
_entity_poly.pdbx_strand_id
1 'polypeptide(L)'
;ECRKSFLPPEIGLLTYTSKIRPILEYASPVWGGIPKYLEVEVERVQQRSLRILGLEKDTLPTLKERRDKATCNELKRIVEVPNNPCNRFLSGNKNHTYERRRTRDSTPRQLSKTHRH
;
A
#
# COMPACT_ATOMS: atom_id res chain seq x y z
N GLU A 1 -2.90 28.15 13.21
CA GLU A 1 -2.02 27.85 12.07
C GLU A 1 -0.58 28.08 12.50
N CYS A 2 0.28 27.06 12.49
CA CYS A 2 1.62 27.14 13.07
C CYS A 2 2.55 28.18 12.41
N ARG A 3 2.21 28.63 11.18
CA ARG A 3 2.80 29.83 10.56
C ARG A 3 2.61 31.11 11.36
N LYS A 4 1.51 31.24 12.11
CA LYS A 4 1.24 32.42 12.96
C LYS A 4 2.05 32.43 14.26
N SER A 5 2.63 31.29 14.64
CA SER A 5 3.38 31.14 15.89
C SER A 5 4.90 31.28 15.74
N PHE A 6 5.41 31.67 14.55
CA PHE A 6 6.85 31.88 14.28
C PHE A 6 7.75 30.74 14.79
N LEU A 7 7.26 29.49 14.74
CA LEU A 7 8.03 28.36 15.22
C LEU A 7 9.22 28.11 14.28
N PRO A 8 10.43 27.86 14.82
CA PRO A 8 11.56 27.45 14.02
C PRO A 8 11.21 26.28 13.09
N PRO A 9 11.72 26.26 11.84
CA PRO A 9 11.41 25.21 10.86
C PRO A 9 11.78 23.81 11.37
N GLU A 10 12.79 23.70 12.21
CA GLU A 10 13.21 22.48 12.90
C GLU A 10 12.09 21.86 13.75
N ILE A 11 11.32 22.70 14.47
CA ILE A 11 10.20 22.24 15.29
C ILE A 11 9.06 21.74 14.39
N GLY A 12 8.83 22.40 13.25
CA GLY A 12 7.88 21.93 12.24
C GLY A 12 8.25 20.55 11.72
N LEU A 13 9.53 20.35 11.36
CA LEU A 13 10.03 19.07 10.86
C LEU A 13 9.97 17.97 11.92
N LEU A 14 10.32 18.28 13.17
CA LEU A 14 10.22 17.37 14.31
C LEU A 14 8.77 16.97 14.57
N THR A 15 7.84 17.93 14.53
CA THR A 15 6.41 17.68 14.72
C THR A 15 5.86 16.78 13.62
N TYR A 16 6.21 17.05 12.35
CA TYR A 16 5.81 16.20 11.24
C TYR A 16 6.34 14.77 11.41
N THR A 17 7.63 14.64 11.69
CA THR A 17 8.33 13.35 11.77
C THR A 17 7.86 12.50 12.94
N SER A 18 7.57 13.11 14.10
CA SER A 18 7.23 12.40 15.32
C SER A 18 5.74 12.11 15.50
N LYS A 19 4.85 12.94 14.93
CA LYS A 19 3.39 12.82 15.14
C LYS A 19 2.62 12.45 13.89
N ILE A 20 2.90 13.10 12.76
CA ILE A 20 2.09 12.96 11.54
C ILE A 20 2.58 11.77 10.71
N ARG A 21 3.90 11.69 10.48
CA ARG A 21 4.52 10.66 9.64
C ARG A 21 4.21 9.23 10.10
N PRO A 22 4.28 8.86 11.39
CA PRO A 22 3.97 7.50 11.83
C PRO A 22 2.53 7.10 11.51
N ILE A 23 1.58 8.03 11.58
CA ILE A 23 0.17 7.78 11.24
C ILE A 23 0.01 7.58 9.73
N LEU A 24 0.75 8.31 8.91
CA LEU A 24 0.71 8.15 7.45
C LEU A 24 1.46 6.90 6.97
N GLU A 25 2.42 6.39 7.74
CA GLU A 25 3.29 5.29 7.33
C GLU A 25 3.05 3.97 8.07
N TYR A 26 2.16 3.91 9.07
CA TYR A 26 2.01 2.73 9.95
C TYR A 26 1.79 1.42 9.17
N ALA A 27 1.01 1.48 8.10
CA ALA A 27 0.68 0.32 7.28
C ALA A 27 1.53 0.23 6.01
N SER A 28 2.52 1.12 5.79
CA SER A 28 3.30 1.24 4.54
C SER A 28 3.69 -0.09 3.88
N PRO A 29 4.19 -1.10 4.62
CA PRO A 29 4.52 -2.40 4.03
C PRO A 29 3.32 -3.21 3.50
N VAL A 30 2.12 -3.01 4.05
CA VAL A 30 0.89 -3.77 3.69
C VAL A 30 0.25 -3.23 2.43
N TRP A 31 0.23 -1.90 2.30
CA TRP A 31 -0.50 -1.18 1.25
C TRP A 31 0.44 -0.57 0.19
N GLY A 32 1.62 -1.17 -0.02
CA GLY A 32 2.60 -0.74 -1.02
C GLY A 32 2.04 -0.55 -2.43
N GLY A 33 1.14 -1.44 -2.85
CA GLY A 33 0.47 -1.42 -4.15
C GLY A 33 -0.94 -0.81 -4.14
N ILE A 34 -1.20 0.22 -3.34
CA ILE A 34 -2.54 0.85 -3.34
C ILE A 34 -2.94 1.44 -4.70
N PRO A 35 -4.25 1.51 -4.99
CA PRO A 35 -4.74 2.25 -6.14
C PRO A 35 -4.22 3.70 -6.19
N LYS A 36 -3.92 4.17 -7.42
CA LYS A 36 -3.34 5.49 -7.67
C LYS A 36 -4.15 6.66 -7.06
N TYR A 37 -5.48 6.54 -6.97
CA TYR A 37 -6.30 7.57 -6.35
C TYR A 37 -6.02 7.71 -4.84
N LEU A 38 -5.79 6.60 -4.13
CA LEU A 38 -5.41 6.64 -2.71
C LEU A 38 -4.00 7.15 -2.50
N GLU A 39 -3.07 6.82 -3.42
CA GLU A 39 -1.71 7.39 -3.40
C GLU A 39 -1.75 8.91 -3.45
N VAL A 40 -2.59 9.48 -4.33
CA VAL A 40 -2.78 10.93 -4.44
C VAL A 40 -3.38 11.51 -3.15
N GLU A 41 -4.37 10.86 -2.55
CA GLU A 41 -4.97 11.33 -1.29
C GLU A 41 -3.97 11.34 -0.13
N VAL A 42 -3.13 10.31 -0.01
CA VAL A 42 -2.10 10.22 1.03
C VAL A 42 -1.06 11.33 0.84
N GLU A 43 -0.63 11.58 -0.39
CA GLU A 43 0.31 12.66 -0.71
C GLU A 43 -0.31 14.05 -0.45
N ARG A 44 -1.62 14.23 -0.72
CA ARG A 44 -2.36 15.45 -0.36
C ARG A 44 -2.33 15.73 1.14
N VAL A 45 -2.45 14.69 1.97
CA VAL A 45 -2.36 14.84 3.44
C VAL A 45 -0.96 15.28 3.87
N GLN A 46 0.11 14.71 3.29
CA GLN A 46 1.48 15.19 3.51
C GLN A 46 1.59 16.66 3.13
N GLN A 47 1.22 17.04 1.91
CA GLN A 47 1.31 18.42 1.41
C GLN A 47 0.52 19.42 2.27
N ARG A 48 -0.67 19.03 2.74
CA ARG A 48 -1.49 19.86 3.64
C ARG A 48 -0.81 20.03 5.00
N SER A 49 -0.23 18.96 5.53
CA SER A 49 0.51 18.99 6.80
C SER A 49 1.72 19.91 6.72
N LEU A 50 2.52 19.81 5.66
CA LEU A 50 3.66 20.70 5.42
C LEU A 50 3.23 22.16 5.32
N ARG A 51 2.13 22.44 4.62
CA ARG A 51 1.57 23.80 4.51
C ARG A 51 1.16 24.36 5.88
N ILE A 52 0.51 23.56 6.73
CA ILE A 52 0.09 23.98 8.08
C ILE A 52 1.30 24.29 8.97
N LEU A 53 2.36 23.49 8.84
CA LEU A 53 3.62 23.62 9.57
C LEU A 53 4.55 24.70 8.98
N GLY A 54 4.23 25.24 7.80
CA GLY A 54 5.03 26.26 7.13
C GLY A 54 6.31 25.72 6.47
N LEU A 55 6.39 24.42 6.21
CA LEU A 55 7.52 23.77 5.55
C LEU A 55 7.40 23.83 4.03
N GLU A 56 8.54 23.83 3.34
CA GLU A 56 8.59 23.73 1.89
C GLU A 56 8.22 22.31 1.43
N LYS A 57 7.72 22.18 0.20
CA LYS A 57 7.29 20.89 -0.34
C LYS A 57 8.48 19.95 -0.60
N ASP A 58 9.62 20.53 -0.96
CA ASP A 58 10.81 19.77 -1.38
C ASP A 58 11.70 19.36 -0.20
N THR A 59 11.31 19.73 1.03
CA THR A 59 12.07 19.37 2.25
C THR A 59 12.04 17.87 2.54
N LEU A 60 11.06 17.13 2.00
CA LEU A 60 10.83 15.73 2.30
C LEU A 60 10.58 14.90 1.03
N PRO A 61 11.04 13.63 1.01
CA PRO A 61 10.71 12.72 -0.07
C PRO A 61 9.21 12.43 -0.10
N THR A 62 8.73 11.99 -1.25
CA THR A 62 7.31 11.62 -1.43
C THR A 62 6.96 10.42 -0.55
N LEU A 63 5.70 10.34 -0.09
CA LEU A 63 5.25 9.19 0.69
C LEU A 63 5.27 7.91 -0.13
N LYS A 64 5.07 8.04 -1.45
CA LYS A 64 5.19 6.93 -2.39
C LYS A 64 6.56 6.25 -2.30
N GLU A 65 7.64 7.00 -2.50
CA GLU A 65 9.00 6.44 -2.44
C GLU A 65 9.29 5.74 -1.11
N ARG A 66 8.83 6.34 -0.01
CA ARG A 66 9.00 5.77 1.34
C ARG A 66 8.21 4.48 1.52
N ARG A 67 6.96 4.44 1.04
CA ARG A 67 6.09 3.27 1.08
C ARG A 67 6.65 2.13 0.22
N ASP A 68 7.09 2.44 -1.00
CA ASP A 68 7.70 1.49 -1.91
C ASP A 68 8.96 0.89 -1.27
N LYS A 69 9.82 1.72 -0.67
CA LYS A 69 10.99 1.27 0.09
C LYS A 69 10.62 0.37 1.27
N ALA A 70 9.62 0.74 2.05
CA ALA A 70 9.17 -0.07 3.20
C ALA A 70 8.64 -1.44 2.75
N THR A 71 7.83 -1.46 1.68
CA THR A 71 7.28 -2.69 1.09
C THR A 71 8.40 -3.58 0.55
N CYS A 72 9.34 -3.01 -0.22
CA CYS A 72 10.49 -3.74 -0.74
C CYS A 72 11.34 -4.34 0.38
N ASN A 73 11.59 -3.59 1.45
CA ASN A 73 12.36 -4.08 2.60
C ASN A 73 11.66 -5.25 3.30
N GLU A 74 10.33 -5.17 3.45
CA GLU A 74 9.57 -6.26 4.09
C GLU A 74 9.51 -7.50 3.21
N LEU A 75 9.31 -7.34 1.91
CA LEU A 75 9.37 -8.46 0.95
C LEU A 75 10.74 -9.13 0.94
N LYS A 76 11.83 -8.36 0.98
CA LYS A 76 13.19 -8.90 1.09
C LYS A 76 13.36 -9.74 2.35
N ARG A 77 12.91 -9.24 3.51
CA ARG A 77 12.93 -9.98 4.77
C ARG A 77 12.16 -11.29 4.68
N ILE A 78 10.98 -11.27 4.05
CA ILE A 78 10.17 -12.48 3.87
C ILE A 78 10.93 -13.52 3.05
N VAL A 79 11.54 -13.11 1.93
CA VAL A 79 12.29 -13.99 1.02
C VAL A 79 13.57 -14.53 1.67
N GLU A 80 14.28 -13.70 2.43
CA GLU A 80 15.55 -14.07 3.08
C GLU A 80 15.37 -15.10 4.21
N VAL A 81 14.20 -15.15 4.85
CA VAL A 81 13.93 -16.11 5.93
C VAL A 81 13.62 -17.48 5.34
N PRO A 82 14.48 -18.52 5.53
CA PRO A 82 14.38 -19.79 4.80
C PRO A 82 13.14 -20.63 5.13
N ASN A 83 12.40 -20.32 6.21
CA ASN A 83 11.20 -21.03 6.63
C ASN A 83 10.00 -20.10 6.89
N ASN A 84 9.90 -18.99 6.13
CA ASN A 84 8.79 -18.07 6.26
C ASN A 84 7.48 -18.72 5.75
N PRO A 85 6.34 -18.61 6.46
CA PRO A 85 5.06 -19.12 5.98
C PRO A 85 4.69 -18.60 4.58
N CYS A 86 5.14 -17.39 4.24
CA CYS A 86 4.89 -16.75 2.95
C CYS A 86 5.73 -17.34 1.81
N ASN A 87 6.83 -18.06 2.10
CA ASN A 87 7.65 -18.70 1.06
C ASN A 87 6.85 -19.73 0.26
N ARG A 88 5.79 -20.30 0.83
CA ARG A 88 4.85 -21.18 0.12
C ARG A 88 4.14 -20.48 -1.06
N PHE A 89 3.92 -19.17 -0.97
CA PHE A 89 3.31 -18.39 -2.04
C PHE A 89 4.34 -17.87 -3.05
N LEU A 90 5.61 -17.75 -2.64
CA LEU A 90 6.69 -17.23 -3.48
C LEU A 90 7.44 -18.33 -4.24
N SER A 91 7.47 -19.55 -3.70
CA SER A 91 8.01 -20.72 -4.38
C SER A 91 7.12 -21.12 -5.55
N GLY A 92 7.64 -20.92 -6.76
CA GLY A 92 6.92 -21.15 -8.01
C GLY A 92 6.56 -22.63 -8.23
N ASN A 93 5.28 -22.83 -8.55
CA ASN A 93 4.65 -23.94 -9.28
C ASN A 93 4.85 -25.38 -8.77
N LYS A 94 3.86 -25.87 -8.02
CA LYS A 94 3.39 -27.24 -8.23
C LYS A 94 2.64 -27.23 -9.56
N ASN A 95 2.92 -28.17 -10.47
CA ASN A 95 2.23 -28.32 -11.75
C ASN A 95 0.70 -28.36 -11.56
N HIS A 96 0.06 -27.21 -11.57
CA HIS A 96 -1.38 -27.11 -11.47
C HIS A 96 -1.92 -27.08 -12.90
N THR A 97 -2.47 -28.22 -13.36
CA THR A 97 -3.35 -28.27 -14.53
C THR A 97 -4.68 -27.63 -14.14
N TYR A 98 -4.72 -26.30 -14.04
CA TYR A 98 -5.99 -25.62 -13.99
C TYR A 98 -6.60 -25.78 -15.38
N GLU A 99 -7.70 -26.53 -15.46
CA GLU A 99 -8.56 -26.46 -16.64
C GLU A 99 -9.11 -25.04 -16.71
N ARG A 100 -8.43 -24.16 -17.46
CA ARG A 100 -9.07 -22.96 -17.98
C ARG A 100 -10.32 -23.49 -18.66
N ARG A 101 -11.51 -23.12 -18.16
CA ARG A 101 -12.79 -23.48 -18.79
C ARG A 101 -12.60 -23.24 -20.28
N ARG A 102 -12.43 -24.34 -21.02
CA ARG A 102 -12.21 -24.26 -22.45
C ARG A 102 -13.42 -23.49 -22.99
N THR A 103 -13.09 -22.50 -23.81
CA THR A 103 -13.97 -21.86 -24.77
C THR A 103 -15.27 -22.63 -24.98
N ARG A 104 -16.39 -21.96 -24.67
CA ARG A 104 -17.78 -22.37 -24.93
C ARG A 104 -17.89 -23.47 -25.99
N ASP A 105 -17.89 -24.72 -25.56
CA ASP A 105 -18.67 -25.73 -26.27
C ASP A 105 -20.13 -25.37 -25.98
N SER A 106 -20.82 -24.96 -27.03
CA SER A 106 -22.25 -24.67 -27.06
C SER A 106 -23.07 -25.96 -26.93
N THR A 107 -22.88 -26.69 -25.84
CA THR A 107 -23.84 -27.71 -25.40
C THR A 107 -24.64 -27.12 -24.25
N PRO A 108 -25.93 -26.76 -24.46
CA PRO A 108 -26.75 -26.25 -23.40
C PRO A 108 -26.88 -27.31 -22.29
N ARG A 109 -26.35 -27.00 -21.11
CA ARG A 109 -26.63 -27.78 -19.90
C ARG A 109 -28.12 -27.63 -19.60
N GLN A 110 -28.86 -28.73 -19.61
CA GLN A 110 -30.21 -28.81 -19.08
C GLN A 110 -30.17 -28.38 -17.60
N LEU A 111 -30.76 -27.22 -17.30
CA LEU A 111 -30.94 -26.76 -15.94
C LEU A 111 -32.00 -27.63 -15.27
N SER A 112 -31.63 -28.30 -14.18
CA SER A 112 -32.59 -28.97 -13.31
C SER A 112 -33.59 -27.94 -12.78
N LYS A 113 -34.87 -28.18 -13.04
CA LYS A 113 -35.97 -27.38 -12.50
C LYS A 113 -36.05 -27.66 -11.00
N THR A 114 -35.53 -26.75 -10.18
CA THR A 114 -35.82 -26.78 -8.76
C THR A 114 -37.26 -26.33 -8.56
N HIS A 115 -38.11 -27.26 -8.12
CA HIS A 115 -39.47 -26.96 -7.67
C HIS A 115 -39.34 -26.21 -6.34
N ARG A 116 -39.76 -24.94 -6.30
CA ARG A 116 -39.92 -24.22 -5.04
C ARG A 116 -41.26 -24.65 -4.44
N HIS A 117 -41.18 -25.27 -3.26
CA HIS A 117 -42.33 -25.46 -2.37
C HIS A 117 -42.75 -24.11 -1.76
#